data_AF-A0A379XRP7-F1
#
_entry.id   AF-A0A379XRP7-F1
#
_cell.length_a   1.000
_cell.length_b   1.000
_cell.length_c   1.000
_cell.angle_alpha   90.00
_cell.angle_beta   90.00
_cell.angle_gamma   90.00
#
_symmetry.space_group_name_H-M   'P 1'
#
loop_
_entity.id
_entity.type
_entity.pdbx_description
1 polymer ?
#
loop_
_entity_poly.entity_id
_entity_poly.type
_entity_poly.pdbx_seq_one_letter_code
_entity_poly.pdbx_strand_id
1 'polypeptide(L)'
;MLIRPSLGSECLHAECIVGYDREEKKVLIYDSMNTSPKWQSNIDVYDRLILAFNDKYKNEDCNICGLYYDGAYEPKPLTPTRKDWCTIL
;
A
#
# COMPACT_ATOMS: atom_id res chain seq x y z
N MET A 1 3.55 2.72 0.75
CA MET A 1 2.84 3.70 1.59
C MET A 1 1.97 4.57 0.71
N LEU A 2 0.69 4.69 1.04
CA LEU A 2 -0.29 5.56 0.40
C LEU A 2 -0.53 6.76 1.33
N ILE A 3 -0.27 7.96 0.81
CA ILE A 3 -0.69 9.21 1.45
C ILE A 3 -1.91 9.72 0.68
N ARG A 4 -3.01 9.97 1.37
CA ARG A 4 -4.26 10.41 0.76
C ARG A 4 -5.05 11.35 1.69
N PRO A 5 -6.02 12.11 1.16
CA PRO A 5 -7.01 12.77 2.01
C PRO A 5 -7.79 11.76 2.86
N SER A 6 -8.14 12.18 4.08
CA SER A 6 -9.06 11.43 4.95
C SER A 6 -10.49 11.53 4.43
N LEU A 7 -11.28 10.46 4.58
CA LEU A 7 -12.71 10.51 4.28
C LEU A 7 -13.41 11.36 5.35
N GLY A 8 -13.99 12.50 4.95
CA GLY A 8 -14.78 13.34 5.85
C GLY A 8 -13.97 14.14 6.88
N SER A 9 -12.68 14.38 6.64
CA SER A 9 -11.82 15.22 7.48
C SER A 9 -10.88 16.04 6.60
N GLU A 10 -10.47 17.22 7.08
CA GLU A 10 -9.50 18.09 6.41
C GLU A 10 -8.05 17.56 6.49
N CYS A 11 -7.81 16.48 7.25
CA CYS A 11 -6.48 15.92 7.46
C CYS A 11 -6.07 14.92 6.37
N LEU A 12 -4.76 14.74 6.19
CA LEU A 12 -4.19 13.63 5.43
C LEU A 12 -4.15 12.35 6.27
N HIS A 13 -4.27 11.21 5.60
CA HIS A 13 -4.16 9.87 6.17
C HIS A 13 -3.06 9.08 5.47
N ALA A 14 -2.34 8.26 6.23
CA ALA A 14 -1.30 7.38 5.70
C ALA A 14 -1.60 5.92 6.05
N GLU A 15 -1.57 5.06 5.04
CA GLU A 15 -1.71 3.60 5.18
C GLU A 15 -0.75 2.87 4.26
N CYS A 16 -0.50 1.59 4.50
CA CYS A 16 0.47 0.80 3.75
C CYS A 16 -0.19 -0.41 3.07
N ILE A 17 -0.02 -0.48 1.75
CA ILE A 17 -0.25 -1.69 0.96
C ILE A 17 0.98 -2.58 1.13
N VAL A 18 0.80 -3.80 1.66
CA VAL A 18 1.92 -4.70 1.99
C VAL A 18 1.84 -6.07 1.33
N GLY A 19 0.70 -6.42 0.74
CA GLY A 19 0.50 -7.72 0.10
C GLY A 19 -0.74 -7.76 -0.78
N TYR A 20 -0.79 -8.73 -1.67
CA TYR A 20 -1.91 -8.95 -2.58
C TYR A 20 -2.23 -10.44 -2.70
N ASP A 21 -3.50 -10.78 -2.57
CA ASP A 21 -4.03 -12.12 -2.80
C ASP A 21 -4.85 -12.11 -4.10
N ARG A 22 -4.34 -12.85 -5.09
CA ARG A 22 -4.95 -12.95 -6.41
C ARG A 22 -6.21 -13.80 -6.43
N GLU A 23 -6.31 -14.81 -5.56
CA GLU A 23 -7.43 -15.75 -5.52
C GLU A 23 -8.66 -15.06 -4.93
N GLU A 24 -8.46 -14.40 -3.79
CA GLU A 24 -9.51 -13.72 -3.05
C GLU A 24 -9.80 -12.29 -3.55
N LYS A 25 -8.96 -11.75 -4.45
CA LYS A 25 -9.01 -10.36 -4.92
C LYS A 25 -9.00 -9.36 -3.77
N LYS A 26 -8.08 -9.58 -2.82
CA LYS A 26 -7.90 -8.76 -1.64
C LYS A 26 -6.48 -8.23 -1.55
N VAL A 27 -6.35 -7.06 -0.94
CA VAL A 27 -5.08 -6.40 -0.65
C VAL A 27 -4.89 -6.38 0.86
N LEU A 28 -3.71 -6.74 1.33
CA LEU A 28 -3.36 -6.64 2.74
C LEU A 28 -2.95 -5.19 3.05
N ILE A 29 -3.71 -4.56 3.94
CA ILE A 29 -3.53 -3.17 4.33
C ILE A 29 -3.08 -3.10 5.80
N TYR A 30 -1.99 -2.39 6.03
CA TYR A 30 -1.54 -1.93 7.34
C TYR A 30 -1.95 -0.47 7.50
N ASP A 31 -3.01 -0.24 8.26
CA ASP A 31 -3.52 1.09 8.57
C ASP A 31 -3.44 1.26 10.08
N SER A 32 -2.69 2.27 10.54
CA SER A 32 -2.42 2.52 11.96
C SER A 32 -3.65 2.87 12.78
N MET A 33 -4.75 3.27 12.13
CA MET A 33 -6.03 3.51 12.78
C MET A 33 -6.80 2.22 13.08
N ASN A 34 -6.38 1.07 12.50
CA ASN A 34 -6.89 -0.24 12.85
C ASN A 34 -6.01 -0.90 13.94
N THR A 35 -6.62 -1.81 14.72
CA THR A 35 -5.89 -2.60 15.72
C THR A 35 -4.93 -3.64 15.12
N SER A 36 -5.13 -4.01 13.85
CA SER A 36 -4.36 -5.05 13.16
C SER A 36 -4.46 -4.92 11.63
N PRO A 37 -3.55 -5.57 10.88
CA PRO A 37 -3.62 -5.65 9.43
C PRO A 37 -4.90 -6.31 8.95
N LYS A 38 -5.45 -5.82 7.84
CA LYS A 38 -6.71 -6.34 7.28
C LYS A 38 -6.58 -6.61 5.79
N TRP A 39 -7.10 -7.76 5.38
CA TRP A 39 -7.40 -8.03 3.98
C TRP A 39 -8.64 -7.25 3.58
N GLN A 40 -8.50 -6.38 2.59
CA GLN A 40 -9.57 -5.53 2.09
C GLN A 40 -9.83 -5.82 0.62
N SER A 41 -11.06 -5.61 0.15
CA SER A 41 -11.39 -5.88 -1.23
C SER A 41 -10.66 -4.93 -2.19
N ASN A 42 -10.46 -5.37 -3.43
CA ASN A 42 -9.87 -4.54 -4.47
C ASN A 42 -10.62 -3.21 -4.68
N ILE A 43 -11.95 -3.23 -4.60
CA ILE A 43 -12.76 -2.02 -4.81
C ILE A 43 -12.58 -1.02 -3.68
N ASP A 44 -12.54 -1.48 -2.43
CA ASP A 44 -12.35 -0.59 -1.27
C ASP A 44 -10.97 0.09 -1.33
N VAL A 45 -9.93 -0.62 -1.77
CA VAL A 45 -8.59 -0.04 -1.94
C VAL A 45 -8.53 0.88 -3.15
N TYR A 46 -9.21 0.55 -4.24
CA TYR A 46 -9.31 1.42 -5.40
C TYR A 46 -9.99 2.76 -5.08
N ASP A 47 -11.08 2.73 -4.30
CA ASP A 47 -11.77 3.94 -3.84
C ASP A 47 -10.87 4.83 -2.97
N ARG A 48 -9.99 4.22 -2.15
CA ARG A 48 -8.96 4.97 -1.40
C ARG A 48 -7.90 5.59 -2.31
N LEU A 49 -7.50 4.90 -3.37
CA LEU A 49 -6.57 5.42 -4.37
C LEU A 49 -7.18 6.61 -5.13
N ILE A 50 -8.48 6.56 -5.44
CA ILE A 50 -9.19 7.69 -6.07
C ILE A 50 -8.99 8.98 -5.27
N LEU A 51 -9.03 8.93 -3.93
CA LEU A 51 -8.84 10.11 -3.09
C LEU A 51 -7.46 10.76 -3.26
N ALA A 52 -6.41 9.97 -3.48
CA ALA A 52 -5.06 10.48 -3.67
C ALA A 52 -4.80 10.99 -5.10
N PHE A 53 -5.42 10.37 -6.10
CA PHE A 53 -5.04 10.56 -7.51
C PHE A 53 -6.03 11.38 -8.34
N ASN A 54 -7.31 11.43 -7.97
CA ASN A 54 -8.32 12.18 -8.69
C ASN A 54 -8.36 13.63 -8.23
N ASP A 55 -8.22 14.56 -9.17
CA ASP A 55 -8.14 16.00 -8.92
C ASP A 55 -9.41 16.56 -8.24
N LYS A 56 -10.55 15.87 -8.36
CA LYS A 56 -11.76 16.21 -7.61
C LYS A 56 -11.55 16.26 -6.09
N TYR A 57 -10.62 15.46 -5.56
CA TYR A 57 -10.38 15.32 -4.12
C TYR A 57 -9.05 15.91 -3.66
N LYS A 58 -8.23 16.43 -4.57
CA LYS A 58 -6.95 17.08 -4.23
C LYS A 58 -7.19 18.54 -3.83
N ASN A 59 -6.63 18.92 -2.68
CA ASN A 59 -6.48 20.32 -2.27
C ASN A 59 -5.01 20.75 -2.42
N GLU A 60 -4.70 22.01 -2.11
CA GLU A 60 -3.34 22.59 -2.24
C GLU A 60 -2.29 21.84 -1.39
N ASP A 61 -2.71 21.26 -0.25
CA ASP A 61 -1.85 20.46 0.63
C ASP A 61 -1.62 19.02 0.13
N CYS A 62 -2.36 18.58 -0.90
CA CYS A 62 -2.30 17.20 -1.41
C CYS A 62 -1.19 16.99 -2.45
N ASN A 63 -0.22 17.91 -2.55
CA ASN A 63 1.00 17.69 -3.34
C ASN A 63 1.83 16.50 -2.84
N ILE A 64 1.70 16.15 -1.55
CA ILE A 64 2.32 14.97 -0.93
C ILE A 64 1.48 13.69 -1.10
N CYS A 65 0.27 13.78 -1.66
CA CYS A 65 -0.58 12.61 -1.87
C CYS A 65 -0.02 11.73 -2.98
N GLY A 66 -0.06 10.41 -2.78
CA GLY A 66 0.42 9.45 -3.76
C GLY A 66 0.92 8.16 -3.14
N LEU A 67 1.63 7.39 -3.97
CA LEU A 67 2.22 6.12 -3.61
C LEU A 67 3.74 6.26 -3.47
N TYR A 68 4.24 5.85 -2.31
CA TYR A 68 5.65 5.83 -1.96
C TYR A 68 6.09 4.40 -1.67
N TYR A 69 7.36 4.11 -1.93
CA TYR A 69 8.02 2.85 -1.61
C TYR A 69 9.35 3.14 -0.91
N ASP A 70 9.91 2.14 -0.25
CA ASP A 70 11.25 2.25 0.32
C ASP A 70 12.29 2.18 -0.80
N GLY A 71 13.00 3.28 -1.04
CA GLY A 71 14.04 3.37 -2.07
C GLY A 71 15.26 2.48 -1.81
N ALA A 72 15.42 1.97 -0.58
CA ALA A 72 16.47 1.01 -0.23
C ALA A 72 16.04 -0.46 -0.41
N TYR A 73 14.77 -0.73 -0.73
CA TYR A 73 14.29 -2.09 -0.92
C TYR A 73 14.84 -2.71 -2.22
N GLU A 74 15.55 -3.83 -2.08
CA GLU A 74 16.00 -4.65 -3.21
C GLU A 74 15.12 -5.89 -3.36
N PRO A 75 14.48 -6.10 -4.53
CA PRO A 75 13.67 -7.29 -4.76
C PRO A 75 14.54 -8.55 -4.80
N LYS A 76 14.11 -9.60 -4.08
CA LYS A 76 14.76 -10.92 -4.17
C LYS A 76 14.64 -11.48 -5.60
N PRO A 77 15.63 -12.24 -6.09
CA PRO A 77 15.58 -12.88 -7.40
C PRO A 77 14.34 -13.77 -7.56
N LEU A 78 13.74 -13.74 -8.75
CA LEU A 78 12.54 -14.53 -9.08
C LEU A 78 12.81 -16.04 -9.16
N THR A 79 14.06 -16.41 -9.45
CA THR A 79 14.51 -17.80 -9.44
C THR A 79 15.46 -18.00 -8.27
N PRO A 80 15.26 -19.03 -7.43
CA PRO A 80 16.23 -19.36 -6.40
C PRO A 80 17.54 -19.71 -7.10
N THR A 81 18.59 -18.93 -6.83
CA THR A 81 19.91 -19.30 -7.33
C THR A 81 20.39 -20.52 -6.54
N ARG A 82 21.14 -21.41 -7.19
CA ARG A 82 21.71 -22.63 -6.58
C ARG A 82 22.49 -22.37 -5.27
N LYS A 83 22.89 -21.11 -5.00
CA LYS A 83 23.56 -20.67 -3.78
C LYS A 83 22.66 -20.70 -2.53
N ASP A 84 21.34 -20.58 -2.67
CA ASP A 84 20.44 -20.56 -1.50
C ASP A 84 20.27 -21.94 -0.85
N TRP A 85 20.65 -23.01 -1.55
CA TRP A 85 20.63 -24.39 -1.02
C TRP A 85 21.84 -24.68 -0.11
N CYS A 86 22.92 -23.90 -0.21
CA CYS A 86 24.15 -24.17 0.55
C CYS A 86 24.19 -23.50 1.93
N THR A 87 23.18 -22.71 2.29
CA THR A 87 23.09 -22.01 3.60
C THR A 87 22.21 -22.76 4.60
N ILE A 88 21.67 -23.93 4.23
CA ILE A 88 20.97 -24.83 5.14
C ILE A 88 21.81 -26.11 5.26
N LEU A 89 22.87 -26.06 6.06
CA LEU A 89 23.52 -27.21 6.71
C LEU A 89 24.01 -26.76 8.09
#